data_AF-A0A7W0HTG1-F1
#
_entry.id   AF-A0A7W0HTG1-F1
#
_cell.length_a   1.000
_cell.length_b   1.000
_cell.length_c   1.000
_cell.angle_alpha   90.00
_cell.angle_beta   90.00
_cell.angle_gamma   90.00
#
_symmetry.space_group_name_H-M   'P 1'
#
loop_
_entity.id
_entity.type
_entity.pdbx_description
1 polymer ?
#
loop_
_entity_poly.entity_id
_entity_poly.type
_entity_poly.pdbx_seq_one_letter_code
_entity_poly.pdbx_strand_id
1 'polypeptide(L)'
;MATLRRAAELFTHLVWAPAEHERPGLARLRAVCDAWARYLVEERETFPGGCLFATASIEFDARAGAVREEVARLLRVWRVRLAHDVRVAIGEGELAAGTDVEQVVFELNGIFLALNQQLQLFRDERAVERARRACERLLS
;
A
#
# COMPACT_ATOMS: atom_id res chain seq x y z
N MET A 1 11.07 -13.03 13.85
CA MET A 1 9.59 -13.06 13.67
C MET A 1 8.85 -12.03 14.52
N ALA A 2 9.20 -11.78 15.78
CA ALA A 2 8.51 -10.77 16.61
C ALA A 2 8.51 -9.36 15.98
N THR A 3 9.62 -8.93 15.39
CA THR A 3 9.75 -7.62 14.71
C THR A 3 8.82 -7.46 13.51
N LEU A 4 8.66 -8.49 12.66
CA LEU A 4 7.77 -8.44 11.49
C LEU A 4 6.30 -8.39 11.91
N ARG A 5 5.91 -9.16 12.93
CA ARG A 5 4.55 -9.13 13.46
C ARG A 5 4.22 -7.76 14.05
N ARG A 6 5.14 -7.19 14.85
CA ARG A 6 4.97 -5.85 15.40
C ARG A 6 4.85 -4.78 14.31
N ALA A 7 5.64 -4.90 13.25
CA ALA A 7 5.53 -3.99 12.12
C ALA A 7 4.24 -4.15 11.32
N ALA A 8 3.71 -5.37 11.20
CA ALA A 8 2.40 -5.61 10.58
C ALA A 8 1.26 -5.00 11.39
N GLU A 9 1.31 -5.09 12.72
CA GLU A 9 0.39 -4.40 13.61
C GLU A 9 0.47 -2.88 13.42
N LEU A 10 1.69 -2.32 13.44
CA LEU A 10 1.90 -0.88 13.23
C LEU A 10 1.38 -0.42 11.87
N PHE A 11 1.69 -1.13 10.79
CA PHE A 11 1.18 -0.83 9.47
C PHE A 11 -0.34 -0.90 9.41
N THR A 12 -0.95 -1.89 10.08
CA THR A 12 -2.41 -1.97 10.19
C THR A 12 -2.98 -0.73 10.88
N HIS A 13 -2.36 -0.29 11.98
CA HIS A 13 -2.79 0.92 12.69
C HIS A 13 -2.58 2.22 11.91
N LEU A 14 -1.50 2.32 11.14
CA LEU A 14 -1.09 3.56 10.48
C LEU A 14 -1.67 3.73 9.07
N VAL A 15 -1.99 2.62 8.40
CA VAL A 15 -2.46 2.64 7.00
C VAL A 15 -3.87 2.11 6.86
N TRP A 16 -4.19 0.97 7.48
CA TRP A 16 -5.53 0.38 7.34
C TRP A 16 -6.57 1.04 8.25
N ALA A 17 -6.29 1.15 9.54
CA ALA A 17 -7.25 1.67 10.53
C ALA A 17 -7.78 3.08 10.17
N PRO A 18 -6.98 4.02 9.62
CA PRO A 18 -7.49 5.33 9.21
C PRO A 18 -8.51 5.28 8.05
N ALA A 19 -8.51 4.19 7.26
CA ALA A 19 -9.42 4.00 6.13
C ALA A 19 -10.54 2.98 6.42
N GLU A 20 -10.47 2.26 7.54
CA GLU A 20 -11.37 1.13 7.82
C GLU A 20 -12.85 1.53 7.90
N HIS A 21 -13.12 2.74 8.38
CA HIS A 21 -14.48 3.27 8.53
C HIS A 21 -15.08 3.81 7.24
N GLU A 22 -14.28 3.97 6.19
CA GLU A 22 -14.77 4.41 4.88
C GLU A 22 -15.62 3.33 4.23
N ARG A 23 -16.55 3.74 3.35
CA ARG A 23 -17.37 2.78 2.60
C ARG A 23 -16.46 1.88 1.73
N PRO A 24 -16.61 0.54 1.76
CA PRO A 24 -15.89 -0.34 0.85
C PRO A 24 -16.13 0.08 -0.61
N GLY A 25 -15.11 -0.02 -1.46
CA GLY A 25 -15.14 0.54 -2.81
C GLY A 25 -14.12 1.66 -3.02
N LEU A 26 -14.39 2.57 -3.95
CA LEU A 26 -13.47 3.67 -4.29
C LEU A 26 -13.19 4.60 -3.11
N ALA A 27 -14.18 4.87 -2.26
CA ALA A 27 -14.01 5.75 -1.10
C ALA A 27 -12.89 5.23 -0.18
N ARG A 28 -12.93 3.95 0.18
CA ARG A 28 -11.87 3.34 1.00
C ARG A 28 -10.55 3.23 0.27
N LEU A 29 -10.52 2.90 -1.03
CA LEU A 29 -9.29 2.85 -1.81
C LEU A 29 -8.56 4.20 -1.82
N ARG A 30 -9.29 5.30 -2.02
CA ARG A 30 -8.73 6.66 -1.95
C ARG A 30 -8.19 6.98 -0.56
N ALA A 31 -8.96 6.66 0.49
CA ALA A 31 -8.51 6.87 1.87
C ALA A 31 -7.27 6.05 2.23
N VAL A 32 -7.15 4.82 1.73
CA VAL A 32 -5.94 4.00 1.85
C VAL A 32 -4.75 4.67 1.16
N CYS A 33 -4.93 5.19 -0.05
CA CYS A 33 -3.86 5.91 -0.76
C CYS A 33 -3.36 7.12 0.05
N ASP A 34 -4.28 7.87 0.65
CA ASP A 34 -3.93 9.02 1.49
C ASP A 34 -3.30 8.64 2.83
N ALA A 35 -3.79 7.57 3.47
CA ALA A 35 -3.20 7.03 4.68
C ALA A 35 -1.77 6.51 4.43
N TRP A 36 -1.54 5.82 3.31
CA TRP A 36 -0.22 5.35 2.92
C TRP A 36 0.75 6.52 2.69
N ALA A 37 0.32 7.58 2.00
CA ALA A 37 1.15 8.75 1.78
C ALA A 37 1.52 9.47 3.08
N ARG A 38 0.55 9.64 4.00
CA ARG A 38 0.79 10.20 5.34
C ARG A 38 1.76 9.36 6.15
N TYR A 39 1.54 8.05 6.22
CA TYR A 39 2.43 7.09 6.87
C TYR A 39 3.88 7.27 6.43
N LEU A 40 4.14 7.36 5.12
CA LEU A 40 5.50 7.52 4.59
C LEU A 40 6.16 8.87 4.90
N VAL A 41 5.37 9.91 5.18
CA VAL A 41 5.89 11.25 5.50
C VAL A 41 6.08 11.43 6.99
N GLU A 42 5.10 11.02 7.79
CA GLU A 42 5.01 11.32 9.23
C GLU A 42 5.83 10.33 10.08
N GLU A 43 5.92 9.06 9.67
CA GLU A 43 6.55 8.00 10.48
C GLU A 43 8.04 7.79 10.16
N ARG A 44 8.71 8.82 9.63
CA ARG A 44 10.15 8.77 9.29
C ARG A 44 11.03 8.58 10.51
N GLU A 45 10.60 9.06 11.68
CA GLU A 45 11.35 8.86 12.93
C GLU A 45 11.24 7.40 13.42
N THR A 46 10.04 6.82 13.33
CA THR A 46 9.78 5.42 13.70
C THR A 46 10.43 4.45 12.70
N PHE A 47 10.40 4.80 11.41
CA PHE A 47 10.98 4.00 10.33
C PHE A 47 11.90 4.86 9.45
N PRO A 48 13.18 4.99 9.81
CA PRO A 48 14.13 5.83 9.07
C PRO A 48 14.34 5.39 7.61
N GLY A 49 14.04 4.12 7.29
CA GLY A 49 14.07 3.59 5.92
C GLY A 49 12.73 3.67 5.16
N GLY A 50 11.72 4.34 5.71
CA GLY A 50 10.37 4.40 5.15
C GLY A 50 9.57 3.12 5.42
N CYS A 51 8.73 2.71 4.48
CA CYS A 51 7.87 1.54 4.67
C CYS A 51 8.69 0.26 4.86
N LEU A 52 8.57 -0.36 6.05
CA LEU A 52 9.28 -1.61 6.35
C LEU A 52 8.96 -2.69 5.32
N PHE A 53 7.71 -2.79 4.88
CA PHE A 53 7.29 -3.80 3.90
C PHE A 53 7.90 -3.59 2.52
N ALA A 54 8.09 -2.34 2.11
CA ALA A 54 8.79 -2.03 0.86
C ALA A 54 10.27 -2.44 0.95
N THR A 55 10.93 -2.13 2.06
CA THR A 55 12.34 -2.51 2.26
C THR A 55 12.51 -4.02 2.41
N ALA A 56 11.68 -4.67 3.22
CA ALA A 56 11.75 -6.11 3.46
C ALA A 56 11.39 -6.94 2.23
N SER A 57 10.48 -6.45 1.37
CA SER A 57 10.15 -7.15 0.12
C SER A 57 11.34 -7.18 -0.84
N ILE A 58 12.12 -6.10 -0.92
CA ILE A 58 13.31 -6.01 -1.76
C ILE A 58 14.49 -6.78 -1.14
N GLU A 59 14.71 -6.65 0.17
CA GLU A 59 15.89 -7.26 0.80
C GLU A 59 15.83 -8.80 0.81
N PHE A 60 14.62 -9.37 0.93
CA PHE A 60 14.43 -10.80 1.16
C PHE A 60 13.85 -11.58 -0.03
N ASP A 61 13.57 -10.96 -1.19
CA ASP A 61 12.90 -11.63 -2.31
C ASP A 61 13.67 -12.85 -2.87
N ALA A 62 15.00 -12.74 -2.99
CA ALA A 62 15.91 -13.75 -3.51
C ALA A 62 16.42 -14.72 -2.44
N ARG A 63 16.05 -14.52 -1.16
CA ARG A 63 16.53 -15.33 -0.03
C ARG A 63 15.53 -16.45 0.30
N ALA A 64 15.99 -17.67 0.53
CA ALA A 64 15.13 -18.68 1.15
C ALA A 64 14.96 -18.44 2.66
N GLY A 65 13.83 -18.85 3.24
CA GLY A 65 13.63 -18.91 4.69
C GLY A 65 12.39 -18.19 5.21
N ALA A 66 12.14 -18.37 6.51
CA ALA A 66 10.90 -17.97 7.20
C ALA A 66 10.59 -16.46 7.11
N VAL A 67 11.62 -15.60 6.99
CA VAL A 67 11.42 -14.15 6.85
C VAL A 67 10.78 -13.82 5.51
N ARG A 68 11.30 -14.35 4.40
CA ARG A 68 10.71 -14.16 3.06
C ARG A 68 9.28 -14.66 3.03
N GLU A 69 9.04 -15.84 3.58
CA GLU A 69 7.69 -16.45 3.61
C GLU A 69 6.68 -15.59 4.34
N GLU A 70 7.07 -15.03 5.49
CA GLU A 70 6.20 -14.15 6.27
C GLU A 70 5.95 -12.81 5.59
N VAL A 71 6.99 -12.19 4.98
CA VAL A 71 6.82 -10.97 4.17
C VAL A 71 5.88 -11.22 3.00
N ALA A 72 6.07 -12.32 2.26
CA ALA A 72 5.21 -12.70 1.15
C ALA A 72 3.76 -12.95 1.61
N ARG A 73 3.56 -13.59 2.76
CA ARG A 73 2.24 -13.80 3.36
C ARG A 73 1.54 -12.48 3.67
N LEU A 74 2.23 -11.54 4.33
CA LEU A 74 1.68 -10.24 4.70
C LEU A 74 1.33 -9.40 3.47
N LEU A 75 2.18 -9.38 2.45
CA LEU A 75 1.90 -8.69 1.18
C LEU A 75 0.73 -9.33 0.42
N ARG A 76 0.56 -10.65 0.46
CA ARG A 76 -0.63 -11.31 -0.11
C ARG A 76 -1.90 -10.89 0.62
N VAL A 77 -1.89 -10.85 1.95
CA VAL A 77 -3.04 -10.38 2.75
C VAL A 77 -3.39 -8.95 2.37
N TRP A 78 -2.39 -8.08 2.23
CA TRP A 78 -2.58 -6.70 1.77
C TRP A 78 -3.22 -6.64 0.38
N ARG A 79 -2.71 -7.41 -0.59
CA ARG A 79 -3.27 -7.47 -1.95
C ARG A 79 -4.72 -7.95 -1.95
N VAL A 80 -5.06 -8.96 -1.16
CA VAL A 80 -6.44 -9.47 -1.02
C VAL A 80 -7.36 -8.38 -0.49
N ARG A 81 -6.89 -7.57 0.47
CA ARG A 81 -7.64 -6.44 1.03
C ARG A 81 -7.97 -5.39 -0.04
N LEU A 82 -6.97 -4.97 -0.82
CA LEU A 82 -7.20 -4.01 -1.91
C LEU A 82 -8.13 -4.59 -2.99
N ALA A 83 -7.91 -5.86 -3.37
CA ALA A 83 -8.72 -6.53 -4.37
C ALA A 83 -10.19 -6.65 -3.95
N HIS A 84 -10.48 -6.74 -2.65
CA HIS A 84 -11.86 -6.70 -2.15
C HIS A 84 -12.52 -5.36 -2.51
N ASP A 85 -11.92 -4.23 -2.17
CA ASP A 85 -12.53 -2.93 -2.41
C ASP A 85 -12.60 -2.59 -3.91
N VAL A 86 -11.65 -3.07 -4.73
CA VAL A 86 -11.76 -2.94 -6.19
C VAL A 86 -12.97 -3.72 -6.73
N ARG A 87 -13.21 -4.95 -6.24
CA ARG A 87 -14.40 -5.73 -6.64
C ARG A 87 -15.70 -5.07 -6.20
N VAL A 88 -15.73 -4.48 -5.00
CA VAL A 88 -16.90 -3.71 -4.54
C VAL A 88 -17.14 -2.51 -5.45
N ALA A 89 -16.11 -1.73 -5.77
CA ALA A 89 -16.23 -0.58 -6.66
C ALA A 89 -16.77 -0.98 -8.05
N ILE A 90 -16.37 -2.13 -8.59
CA ILE A 90 -16.95 -2.68 -9.83
C ILE A 90 -18.44 -3.04 -9.64
N GLY A 91 -18.78 -3.74 -8.55
CA GLY A 91 -20.15 -4.17 -8.26
C GLY A 91 -21.13 -3.01 -8.08
N GLU A 92 -20.67 -1.90 -7.50
CA GLU A 92 -21.44 -0.67 -7.30
C GLU A 92 -21.43 0.25 -8.55
N GLY A 93 -20.74 -0.13 -9.62
CA GLY A 93 -20.62 0.67 -10.84
C GLY A 93 -19.72 1.91 -10.71
N GLU A 94 -18.92 1.99 -9.64
CA GLU A 94 -17.90 3.03 -9.44
C GLU A 94 -16.69 2.82 -10.37
N LEU A 95 -16.42 1.57 -10.74
CA LEU A 95 -15.43 1.18 -11.74
C LEU A 95 -16.11 0.39 -12.88
N ALA A 96 -15.51 0.42 -14.07
CA ALA A 96 -16.04 -0.29 -15.23
C ALA A 96 -16.09 -1.82 -15.00
N ALA A 97 -17.12 -2.49 -15.52
CA ALA A 97 -17.30 -3.94 -15.37
C ALA A 97 -16.14 -4.79 -15.92
N GLY A 98 -15.39 -4.26 -16.91
CA GLY A 98 -14.22 -4.91 -17.50
C GLY A 98 -12.89 -4.61 -16.80
N THR A 99 -12.92 -3.91 -15.66
CA THR A 99 -11.69 -3.57 -14.91
C THR A 99 -10.98 -4.83 -14.43
N ASP A 100 -9.70 -4.97 -14.77
CA ASP A 100 -8.85 -6.03 -14.23
C ASP A 100 -8.46 -5.70 -12.78
N VAL A 101 -9.05 -6.44 -11.84
CA VAL A 101 -8.83 -6.27 -10.40
C VAL A 101 -7.35 -6.45 -10.02
N GLU A 102 -6.68 -7.46 -10.58
CA GLU A 102 -5.30 -7.75 -10.20
C GLU A 102 -4.34 -6.72 -10.79
N GLN A 103 -4.66 -6.16 -11.95
CA GLN A 103 -3.91 -5.05 -12.53
C GLN A 103 -4.01 -3.78 -11.67
N VAL A 104 -5.21 -3.40 -11.24
CA VAL A 104 -5.40 -2.22 -10.35
C VAL A 104 -4.62 -2.41 -9.06
N VAL A 105 -4.69 -3.59 -8.44
CA VAL A 105 -3.92 -3.88 -7.22
C VAL A 105 -2.41 -3.85 -7.47
N PHE A 106 -1.95 -4.37 -8.61
CA PHE A 106 -0.54 -4.30 -8.99
C PHE A 106 -0.06 -2.86 -9.12
N GLU A 107 -0.81 -2.01 -9.83
CA GLU A 107 -0.46 -0.60 -10.06
C GLU A 107 -0.50 0.22 -8.78
N LEU A 108 -1.49 0.02 -7.90
CA LEU A 108 -1.52 0.65 -6.57
C LEU A 108 -0.27 0.31 -5.75
N ASN A 109 0.12 -0.96 -5.70
CA ASN A 109 1.34 -1.36 -5.01
C ASN A 109 2.60 -0.76 -5.67
N GLY A 110 2.64 -0.69 -6.99
CA GLY A 110 3.72 -0.02 -7.74
C GLY A 110 3.86 1.46 -7.37
N ILE A 111 2.75 2.18 -7.27
CA ILE A 111 2.72 3.59 -6.83
C ILE A 111 3.28 3.72 -5.41
N PHE A 112 2.89 2.84 -4.49
CA PHE A 112 3.37 2.85 -3.11
C PHE A 112 4.88 2.59 -2.99
N LEU A 113 5.40 1.64 -3.77
CA LEU A 113 6.84 1.36 -3.83
C LEU A 113 7.62 2.53 -4.43
N ALA A 114 7.12 3.11 -5.52
CA ALA A 114 7.72 4.29 -6.14
C ALA A 114 7.72 5.48 -5.17
N LEU A 115 6.61 5.75 -4.49
CA LEU A 115 6.52 6.80 -3.48
C LEU A 115 7.57 6.62 -2.37
N ASN A 116 7.71 5.40 -1.85
CA ASN A 116 8.73 5.10 -0.83
C ASN A 116 10.14 5.42 -1.34
N GLN A 117 10.50 4.97 -2.54
CA GLN A 117 11.81 5.25 -3.13
C GLN A 117 12.03 6.75 -3.36
N GLN A 118 11.05 7.46 -3.91
CA GLN A 118 11.15 8.90 -4.16
C GLN A 118 11.37 9.70 -2.86
N LEU A 119 10.69 9.31 -1.79
CA LEU A 119 10.84 9.96 -0.48
C LEU A 119 12.15 9.61 0.23
N GLN A 120 12.67 8.38 0.04
CA GLN A 120 13.85 7.87 0.75
C GLN A 120 15.16 8.16 0.00
N LEU A 121 15.23 7.78 -1.27
CA LEU A 121 16.43 7.89 -2.09
C LEU A 121 16.61 9.30 -2.65
N PHE A 122 15.55 9.85 -3.24
CA PHE A 122 15.62 11.12 -3.97
C PHE A 122 15.24 12.34 -3.12
N ARG A 123 14.61 12.11 -1.95
CA ARG A 123 14.07 13.18 -1.07
C ARG A 123 13.17 14.15 -1.84
N ASP A 124 12.41 13.63 -2.80
CA ASP A 124 11.55 14.43 -3.67
C ASP A 124 10.32 14.93 -2.91
N GLU A 125 10.28 16.23 -2.62
CA GLU A 125 9.17 16.89 -1.93
C GLU A 125 7.85 16.79 -2.69
N ARG A 126 7.90 16.56 -4.01
CA ARG A 126 6.72 16.43 -4.86
C ARG A 126 6.25 14.99 -5.04
N ALA A 127 6.93 14.01 -4.44
CA ALA A 127 6.60 12.60 -4.59
C ALA A 127 5.17 12.28 -4.15
N VAL A 128 4.72 12.88 -3.03
CA VAL A 128 3.36 12.70 -2.49
C VAL A 128 2.30 13.20 -3.47
N GLU A 129 2.50 14.39 -4.04
CA GLU A 129 1.61 14.98 -5.05
C GLU A 129 1.50 14.05 -6.27
N ARG A 130 2.64 13.52 -6.75
CA ARG A 130 2.68 12.60 -7.89
C ARG A 130 1.97 11.28 -7.60
N ALA A 131 2.19 10.70 -6.42
CA ALA A 131 1.54 9.45 -6.02
C ALA A 131 0.02 9.61 -5.92
N ARG A 132 -0.47 10.69 -5.29
CA ARG A 132 -1.91 10.99 -5.24
C ARG A 132 -2.53 11.12 -6.62
N ARG A 133 -1.88 11.87 -7.52
CA ARG A 133 -2.33 11.98 -8.92
C ARG A 133 -2.34 10.65 -9.66
N ALA A 134 -1.36 9.78 -9.39
CA ALA A 134 -1.33 8.45 -9.99
C ALA A 134 -2.48 7.58 -9.47
N CYS A 135 -2.75 7.60 -8.16
CA CYS A 135 -3.88 6.89 -7.58
C CYS A 135 -5.22 7.39 -8.12
N GLU A 136 -5.43 8.71 -8.18
CA GLU A 136 -6.68 9.26 -8.72
C GLU A 136 -6.90 8.89 -10.19
N ARG A 137 -5.85 8.93 -11.03
CA ARG A 137 -5.94 8.50 -12.43
C ARG A 137 -6.22 7.00 -12.60
N LEU A 138 -5.79 6.19 -11.65
CA LEU A 138 -6.01 4.75 -11.67
C LEU A 138 -7.43 4.38 -11.19
N LEU A 139 -7.97 5.16 -10.27
CA LEU A 139 -9.26 4.94 -9.62
C LEU A 139 -10.40 5.76 -10.23
N SER A 140 -10.17 6.41 -11.38
CA SER A 140 -11.14 7.24 -12.11
C SER A 140 -11.87 6.48 -13.20
#